data_AF-A0A6C0D7C9-F1
#
_entry.id   AF-A0A6C0D7C9-F1
#
_cell.length_a   1.000
_cell.length_b   1.000
_cell.length_c   1.000
_cell.angle_alpha   90.00
_cell.angle_beta   90.00
_cell.angle_gamma   90.00
#
_symmetry.space_group_name_H-M   'P 1'
#
loop_
_entity.id
_entity.type
_entity.pdbx_description
1 polymer ?
#
loop_
_entity_poly.entity_id
_entity_poly.type
_entity_poly.pdbx_seq_one_letter_code
_entity_poly.pdbx_strand_id
1 'polypeptide(L)'
;MKTKSIHINKTYLFIAILLFIGIVIYNAKSYKEGMENNPEKLFSDPAKSFCQTFNTDSSNLQDACGKLTDANCRNSECCVLSNGKKCLAGNANGPTFKTNDVKKYYYMGKCYGSGCP
;
A
#
# COMPACT_ATOMS: atom_id res chain seq x y z
N MET A 1 1.41 -17.52 -54.03
CA MET A 1 1.56 -16.24 -53.28
C MET A 1 3.05 -15.88 -53.24
N LYS A 2 3.50 -14.82 -53.93
CA LYS A 2 4.91 -14.37 -53.86
C LYS A 2 5.07 -13.48 -52.62
N THR A 3 5.72 -13.97 -51.58
CA THR A 3 6.15 -13.15 -50.44
C THR A 3 7.30 -12.25 -50.92
N LYS A 4 7.06 -10.93 -50.99
CA LYS A 4 8.12 -9.95 -51.18
C LYS A 4 8.96 -9.92 -49.90
N SER A 5 10.21 -10.34 -49.99
CA SER A 5 11.19 -10.18 -48.92
C SER A 5 11.47 -8.68 -48.74
N ILE A 6 11.06 -8.12 -47.61
CA ILE A 6 11.28 -6.70 -47.29
C ILE A 6 12.73 -6.58 -46.81
N HIS A 7 13.61 -6.09 -47.67
CA HIS A 7 14.97 -5.71 -47.28
C HIS A 7 14.93 -4.40 -46.50
N ILE A 8 14.71 -4.49 -45.19
CA ILE A 8 14.79 -3.34 -44.28
C ILE A 8 16.27 -2.99 -44.12
N ASN A 9 16.66 -1.77 -44.53
CA ASN A 9 18.01 -1.28 -44.34
C ASN A 9 18.32 -1.23 -42.83
N LYS A 10 19.44 -1.83 -42.42
CA LYS A 10 19.89 -1.83 -41.02
C LYS A 10 20.02 -0.40 -40.46
N THR A 11 20.32 0.58 -41.31
CA THR A 11 20.33 2.00 -40.95
C THR A 11 18.95 2.50 -40.51
N TYR A 12 17.87 2.13 -41.21
CA TYR A 12 16.51 2.53 -40.83
C TYR A 12 16.07 1.86 -39.51
N LEU A 13 16.47 0.60 -39.29
CA LEU A 13 16.19 -0.10 -38.03
C LEU A 13 16.88 0.61 -36.85
N PHE A 14 18.13 1.01 -37.02
CA PHE A 14 18.88 1.70 -35.97
C PHE A 14 18.29 3.08 -35.65
N ILE A 15 17.88 3.85 -36.67
CA ILE A 15 17.21 5.15 -36.49
C ILE A 15 15.89 4.99 -35.74
N ALA A 16 15.06 3.99 -36.08
CA ALA A 16 13.80 3.73 -35.40
C ALA A 16 14.00 3.40 -33.91
N ILE A 17 15.04 2.62 -33.58
CA ILE A 17 15.39 2.29 -32.20
C ILE A 17 15.83 3.54 -31.42
N LEU A 18 16.67 4.41 -32.00
CA LEU A 18 17.11 5.65 -31.36
C LEU A 18 15.94 6.60 -31.07
N LEU A 19 14.97 6.70 -31.99
CA LEU A 19 13.76 7.50 -31.78
C LEU A 19 12.91 6.95 -30.65
N PHE A 20 12.72 5.63 -30.60
CA PHE A 20 11.96 4.99 -29.53
C PHE A 20 12.62 5.17 -28.16
N ILE A 21 13.94 5.00 -28.08
CA ILE A 21 14.72 5.25 -26.85
C ILE A 21 14.60 6.72 -26.43
N GLY A 22 14.71 7.66 -27.36
CA GLY A 22 14.54 9.09 -27.09
C GLY A 22 13.17 9.43 -26.52
N ILE A 23 12.10 8.84 -27.07
CA ILE A 23 10.72 9.00 -26.57
C ILE A 23 10.60 8.44 -25.15
N VAL A 24 11.13 7.25 -24.88
CA VAL A 24 11.12 6.65 -23.54
C VAL A 24 11.85 7.54 -22.53
N ILE A 25 13.04 8.06 -22.88
CA ILE A 25 13.83 8.96 -22.02
C ILE A 25 13.10 10.29 -21.78
N TYR A 26 12.48 10.87 -22.82
CA TYR A 26 11.70 12.11 -22.69
C TYR A 26 10.53 11.94 -21.73
N ASN A 27 9.75 10.85 -21.88
CA ASN A 27 8.67 10.53 -20.96
C ASN A 27 9.21 10.27 -19.54
N ALA A 28 10.32 9.53 -19.39
CA ALA A 28 10.99 9.29 -18.10
C ALA A 28 11.40 10.60 -17.40
N LYS A 29 11.82 11.62 -18.14
CA LYS A 29 12.13 12.96 -17.60
C LYS A 29 10.84 13.69 -17.16
N SER A 30 9.76 13.60 -17.93
CA SER A 30 8.45 14.16 -17.56
C SER A 30 7.90 13.57 -16.24
N TYR A 31 8.22 12.32 -15.93
CA TYR A 31 7.88 11.73 -14.62
C TYR A 31 8.64 12.37 -13.46
N LYS A 32 9.82 12.96 -13.69
CA LYS A 32 10.66 13.53 -12.62
C LYS A 32 10.26 14.94 -12.20
N GLU A 33 9.58 15.69 -13.05
CA GLU A 33 9.21 17.09 -12.78
C GLU A 33 7.77 17.24 -12.21
N GLY A 34 7.08 16.12 -11.95
CA GLY A 34 5.71 16.08 -11.40
C GLY A 34 5.57 15.63 -9.94
N MET A 35 6.66 15.51 -9.17
CA MET A 35 6.60 15.25 -7.73
C MET A 35 6.87 16.53 -6.94
N GLU A 36 5.78 17.25 -6.65
CA GLU A 36 5.75 18.20 -5.55
C GLU A 36 6.14 17.48 -4.24
N ASN A 37 6.95 18.18 -3.45
CA ASN A 37 7.70 17.69 -2.32
C ASN A 37 6.83 17.01 -1.25
N ASN A 38 6.85 15.67 -1.19
CA ASN A 38 6.82 14.99 0.10
C ASN A 38 7.59 13.65 0.00
N PRO A 39 8.82 13.56 0.56
CA PRO A 39 9.63 12.33 0.50
C PRO A 39 9.01 11.13 1.24
N GLU A 40 7.85 11.28 1.88
CA GLU A 40 7.19 10.22 2.65
C GLU A 40 6.33 9.24 1.81
N LYS A 41 5.98 9.58 0.55
CA LYS A 41 4.99 8.80 -0.21
C LYS A 41 5.54 7.75 -1.19
N LEU A 42 6.86 7.70 -1.40
CA LEU A 42 7.46 6.77 -2.38
C LEU A 42 7.73 5.37 -1.82
N PHE A 43 7.59 5.19 -0.51
CA PHE A 43 7.54 3.89 0.17
C PHE A 43 6.32 3.88 1.09
N SER A 44 5.11 3.94 0.53
CA SER A 44 3.92 3.78 1.36
C SER A 44 3.94 2.35 1.92
N ASP A 45 4.25 2.21 3.20
CA ASP A 45 4.00 0.98 3.93
C ASP A 45 2.56 0.52 3.58
N PRO A 46 2.37 -0.69 3.02
CA PRO A 46 1.06 -1.22 2.67
C PRO A 46 0.06 -1.10 3.83
N ALA A 47 0.54 -1.21 5.07
CA ALA A 47 -0.28 -1.03 6.27
C ALA A 47 -0.77 0.42 6.43
N LYS A 48 0.09 1.41 6.12
CA LYS A 48 -0.25 2.84 6.15
C LYS A 48 -1.18 3.24 5.02
N SER A 49 -0.92 2.74 3.80
CA SER A 49 -1.81 2.95 2.66
C SER A 49 -3.20 2.37 2.88
N PHE A 50 -3.27 1.17 3.48
CA PHE A 50 -4.53 0.52 3.84
C PHE A 50 -5.39 1.42 4.73
N CYS A 51 -4.81 1.97 5.80
CA CYS A 51 -5.52 2.86 6.71
C CYS A 51 -6.03 4.13 6.04
N GLN A 52 -5.25 4.71 5.13
CA GLN A 52 -5.66 5.91 4.39
C GLN A 52 -6.89 5.68 3.50
N THR A 53 -7.05 4.46 2.96
CA THR A 53 -8.20 4.11 2.10
C THR A 53 -9.52 4.11 2.85
N PHE A 54 -9.53 3.75 4.14
CA PHE A 54 -10.75 3.56 4.92
C PHE A 54 -10.95 4.61 6.04
N ASN A 55 -10.10 5.65 6.11
CA ASN A 55 -10.02 6.56 7.25
C ASN A 55 -11.27 7.46 7.46
N THR A 56 -12.14 7.58 6.47
CA THR A 56 -13.33 8.46 6.52
C THR A 56 -14.56 7.81 7.13
N ASP A 57 -14.61 6.48 7.25
CA ASP A 57 -15.77 5.76 7.77
C ASP A 57 -15.31 4.64 8.71
N SER A 58 -15.64 4.80 10.00
CA SER A 58 -15.29 3.84 11.04
C SER A 58 -15.93 2.46 10.80
N SER A 59 -17.11 2.39 10.20
CA SER A 59 -17.77 1.11 9.88
C SER A 59 -17.04 0.37 8.78
N ASN A 60 -16.69 1.07 7.70
CA ASN A 60 -15.93 0.47 6.59
C ASN A 60 -14.51 0.06 7.05
N LEU A 61 -13.89 0.87 7.90
CA LEU A 61 -12.60 0.53 8.51
C LEU A 61 -12.70 -0.71 9.41
N GLN A 62 -13.78 -0.84 10.18
CA GLN A 62 -14.02 -2.00 11.04
C GLN A 62 -14.15 -3.29 10.22
N ASP A 63 -14.87 -3.25 9.10
CA ASP A 63 -14.99 -4.38 8.18
C ASP A 63 -13.68 -4.70 7.47
N ALA A 64 -12.91 -3.67 7.11
CA ALA A 64 -11.60 -3.82 6.49
C ALA A 64 -10.59 -4.46 7.47
N CYS A 65 -10.50 -3.96 8.71
CA CYS A 65 -9.66 -4.53 9.76
C CYS A 65 -10.04 -5.99 10.03
N GLY A 66 -11.34 -6.31 10.05
CA GLY A 66 -11.83 -7.68 10.25
C GLY A 66 -11.38 -8.71 9.20
N LYS A 67 -10.88 -8.26 8.05
CA LYS A 67 -10.36 -9.11 6.95
C LYS A 67 -8.85 -9.31 7.01
N LEU A 68 -8.13 -8.62 7.90
CA LEU A 68 -6.68 -8.74 8.02
C LEU A 68 -6.27 -10.02 8.74
N THR A 69 -5.10 -10.55 8.38
CA THR A 69 -4.41 -11.56 9.18
C THR A 69 -3.95 -10.97 10.51
N ASP A 70 -3.71 -11.82 11.51
CA ASP A 70 -3.22 -11.36 12.82
C ASP A 70 -1.92 -10.56 12.74
N ALA A 71 -1.00 -10.97 11.85
CA ALA A 71 0.26 -10.28 11.63
C ALA A 71 0.04 -8.88 11.04
N ASN A 72 -0.78 -8.76 10.00
CA ASN A 72 -1.09 -7.47 9.38
C ASN A 72 -1.88 -6.56 10.34
N CYS A 73 -2.77 -7.15 11.13
CA CYS A 73 -3.53 -6.42 12.14
C CYS A 73 -2.63 -5.77 13.19
N ARG A 74 -1.62 -6.50 13.69
CA ARG A 74 -0.68 -5.99 14.69
C ARG A 74 0.27 -4.93 14.15
N ASN A 75 0.43 -4.82 12.84
CA ASN A 75 1.33 -3.87 12.17
C ASN A 75 0.57 -2.71 11.49
N SER A 76 -0.74 -2.61 11.67
CA SER A 76 -1.58 -1.57 11.08
C SER A 76 -1.79 -0.41 12.05
N GLU A 77 -1.68 0.83 11.56
CA GLU A 77 -1.82 2.03 12.42
C GLU A 77 -3.27 2.34 12.80
N CYS A 78 -4.24 1.70 12.16
CA CYS A 78 -5.68 1.93 12.32
C CYS A 78 -6.45 0.67 12.77
N CYS A 79 -5.75 -0.42 13.08
CA CYS A 79 -6.36 -1.65 13.57
C CYS A 79 -5.69 -2.13 14.87
N VAL A 80 -6.44 -2.88 15.68
CA VAL A 80 -5.96 -3.50 16.90
C VAL A 80 -6.36 -4.97 16.94
N LEU A 81 -5.46 -5.85 17.38
CA LEU A 81 -5.77 -7.27 17.56
C LEU A 81 -6.26 -7.51 18.99
N SER A 82 -7.58 -7.56 19.16
CA SER A 82 -8.25 -7.83 20.43
C SER A 82 -8.13 -9.29 20.83
N ASN A 83 -7.77 -9.52 22.10
CA ASN A 83 -7.64 -10.82 22.75
C ASN A 83 -6.77 -11.84 21.96
N GLY A 84 -5.93 -11.35 21.05
CA GLY A 84 -5.09 -12.17 20.16
C GLY A 84 -5.82 -12.91 19.04
N LYS A 85 -7.09 -12.57 18.74
CA LYS A 85 -7.90 -13.29 17.73
C LYS A 85 -8.75 -12.41 16.82
N LYS A 86 -9.18 -11.23 17.28
CA LYS A 86 -10.15 -10.40 16.55
C LYS A 86 -9.52 -9.08 16.17
N CYS A 87 -9.37 -8.82 14.87
CA CYS A 87 -8.90 -7.53 14.39
C CYS A 87 -10.06 -6.53 14.36
N LEU A 88 -9.87 -5.38 15.01
CA LEU A 88 -10.87 -4.33 15.13
C LEU A 88 -10.28 -3.00 14.67
N ALA A 89 -11.11 -2.08 14.17
CA ALA A 89 -10.69 -0.70 13.98
C ALA A 89 -10.27 -0.12 15.34
N GLY A 90 -9.16 0.60 15.39
CA GLY A 90 -8.65 1.15 16.64
C GLY A 90 -7.28 1.78 16.53
N ASN A 91 -6.78 2.27 17.64
CA ASN A 91 -5.45 2.89 17.73
C ASN A 91 -4.80 2.54 19.08
N ALA A 92 -3.77 3.30 19.47
CA ALA A 92 -3.06 3.12 20.75
C ALA A 92 -3.97 3.21 21.99
N ASN A 93 -5.17 3.79 21.89
CA ASN A 93 -6.15 3.85 22.97
C ASN A 93 -7.11 2.64 22.99
N GLY A 94 -6.96 1.73 22.03
CA GLY A 94 -7.78 0.53 21.90
C GLY A 94 -8.76 0.59 20.73
N PRO A 95 -9.74 -0.34 20.69
CA PRO A 95 -10.72 -0.42 19.62
C PRO A 95 -11.63 0.82 19.56
N THR A 96 -11.90 1.31 18.36
CA THR A 96 -12.84 2.42 18.09
C THR A 96 -14.24 2.07 18.60
N PHE A 97 -14.72 0.87 18.26
CA PHE A 97 -15.96 0.33 18.80
C PHE A 97 -15.65 -0.41 20.09
N LYS A 98 -15.80 0.31 21.21
CA LYS A 98 -15.60 -0.28 22.54
C LYS A 98 -16.56 -1.44 22.74
N THR A 99 -15.98 -2.59 23.07
CA THR A 99 -16.72 -3.78 23.52
C THR A 99 -16.25 -4.09 24.93
N ASN A 100 -17.17 -4.47 25.81
CA ASN A 100 -16.87 -4.72 27.24
C ASN A 100 -15.90 -5.89 27.46
N ASP A 101 -15.66 -6.70 26.42
CA ASP A 101 -14.90 -7.95 26.50
C ASP A 101 -13.42 -7.81 26.09
N VAL A 102 -12.96 -6.61 25.74
CA VAL A 102 -11.55 -6.37 25.37
C VAL A 102 -10.72 -6.18 26.64
N LYS A 103 -10.09 -7.26 27.12
CA LYS A 103 -9.19 -7.25 28.29
C LYS A 103 -7.74 -6.95 27.93
N LYS A 104 -7.33 -7.37 26.73
CA LYS A 104 -6.00 -7.14 26.16
C LYS A 104 -6.10 -6.93 24.65
N TYR A 105 -5.21 -6.11 24.10
CA TYR A 105 -5.11 -5.91 22.66
C TYR A 105 -3.67 -5.63 22.24
N TYR A 106 -3.38 -5.84 20.95
CA TYR A 106 -2.10 -5.50 20.35
C TYR A 106 -2.27 -4.37 19.33
N TYR A 107 -1.35 -3.40 19.37
CA TYR A 107 -1.28 -2.28 18.45
C TYR A 107 0.19 -2.00 18.10
N MET A 108 0.54 -1.99 16.82
CA MET A 108 1.91 -1.74 16.34
C MET A 108 2.96 -2.61 17.06
N GLY A 109 2.66 -3.91 17.18
CA GLY A 109 3.49 -4.89 17.89
C GLY A 109 3.49 -4.80 19.42
N LYS A 110 2.91 -3.76 20.01
CA LYS A 110 2.87 -3.55 21.47
C LYS A 110 1.59 -4.14 22.07
N CYS A 111 1.70 -4.73 23.25
CA CYS A 111 0.56 -5.26 24.00
C CYS A 111 0.04 -4.23 25.01
N TYR A 112 -1.28 -4.10 25.12
CA TYR A 112 -1.95 -3.20 26.03
C TYR A 112 -3.06 -3.93 26.80
N GLY A 113 -3.29 -3.50 28.05
CA GLY A 113 -4.34 -4.05 28.93
C GLY A 113 -3.85 -5.11 29.91
N SER A 114 -4.80 -5.81 30.52
CA SER A 114 -4.54 -6.79 31.58
C SER A 114 -4.03 -8.12 31.01
N GLY A 115 -2.90 -8.62 31.52
CA GLY A 115 -2.30 -9.89 31.07
C GLY A 115 -1.39 -9.77 29.84
N CYS A 116 -0.88 -8.57 29.56
CA CYS A 116 0.33 -8.40 28.77
C CYS A 116 1.56 -8.79 29.62
N PRO A 117 2.56 -9.47 29.04
CA PRO A 117 3.80 -9.84 29.74
C PRO A 117 4.63 -8.61 30.15
#